data_AF-A0A7S3HEU4-F1
#
_entry.id   AF-A0A7S3HEU4-F1
#
_cell.length_a   1.000
_cell.length_b   1.000
_cell.length_c   1.000
_cell.angle_alpha   90.00
_cell.angle_beta   90.00
_cell.angle_gamma   90.00
#
_symmetry.space_group_name_H-M   'P 1'
#
loop_
_entity.id
_entity.type
_entity.pdbx_description
1 polymer ?
#
loop_
_entity_poly.entity_id
_entity_poly.type
_entity_poly.pdbx_seq_one_letter_code
_entity_poly.pdbx_strand_id
1 'polypeptide(L)'
;VTQSYNPFGKYTVRLYNPVKKQFYNVTIDDYVPCDSHGRPLFCKFNGHEMWPLLLEKAYAKSKGSYAAIEGGRPLNAMIELTGYQGEAMVGPFSDAQFTKMKHCIDKGCLLAAGSHGVDNTLRAGRAGLKSSIAAGHAYSVLKIKTPHLTTKKLRLLKIRNPWGGFEWDGDWSDNSPLWNTHTGVALEIGKPEKKEDGIFYMCWEDFIKYFNVVDVLYPNYGMDNIHFRVVEQDPYCGNCRGCAWGCFKYWFCCKGLRTLWFERSSAQLKAELDHEKPEHMVGLVPV
;
A
#
# COMPACT_ATOMS: atom_id res chain seq x y z
N VAL A 1 14.73 -0.38 -9.41
CA VAL A 1 15.55 0.46 -8.51
C VAL A 1 16.99 0.04 -8.70
N THR A 2 17.92 0.97 -8.92
CA THR A 2 19.35 0.63 -9.09
C THR A 2 19.92 0.12 -7.77
N GLN A 3 20.75 -0.91 -7.83
CA GLN A 3 21.41 -1.46 -6.63
C GLN A 3 22.67 -0.68 -6.24
N SER A 4 23.16 0.19 -7.12
CA SER A 4 24.38 0.98 -6.95
C SER A 4 24.07 2.47 -6.76
N TYR A 5 24.88 3.12 -5.93
CA TYR A 5 24.92 4.58 -5.77
C TYR A 5 25.37 5.27 -7.07
N ASN A 6 24.74 6.39 -7.42
CA ASN A 6 25.21 7.23 -8.52
C ASN A 6 26.30 8.19 -8.00
N PRO A 7 27.57 8.07 -8.44
CA PRO A 7 28.66 8.93 -7.99
C PRO A 7 28.47 10.41 -8.37
N PHE A 8 27.62 10.72 -9.35
CA PHE A 8 27.29 12.09 -9.71
C PHE A 8 26.23 12.72 -8.80
N GLY A 9 25.66 11.95 -7.85
CA GLY A 9 24.65 12.42 -6.92
C GLY A 9 23.33 12.85 -7.56
N LYS A 10 23.10 12.53 -8.84
CA LYS A 10 21.94 12.99 -9.62
C LYS A 10 20.95 11.87 -9.88
N TYR A 11 19.68 12.14 -9.60
CA TYR A 11 18.59 11.16 -9.73
C TYR A 11 17.39 11.79 -10.42
N THR A 12 16.69 11.00 -11.23
CA THR A 12 15.44 11.39 -11.86
C THR A 12 14.32 10.49 -11.40
N VAL A 13 13.29 11.08 -10.81
CA VAL A 13 12.08 10.41 -10.35
C VAL A 13 10.93 10.78 -11.29
N ARG A 14 10.15 9.78 -11.69
CA ARG A 14 8.97 9.99 -12.53
C ARG A 14 7.72 10.07 -11.66
N LEU A 15 6.94 11.12 -11.82
CA LEU A 15 5.67 11.35 -11.12
C LEU A 15 4.54 11.50 -12.13
N TYR A 16 3.31 11.24 -11.72
CA TYR A 16 2.12 11.35 -12.53
C TYR A 16 1.35 12.64 -12.24
N ASN A 17 0.93 13.33 -13.29
CA ASN A 17 0.04 14.48 -13.17
C ASN A 17 -1.40 14.03 -13.46
N PRO A 18 -2.30 14.00 -12.46
CA PRO A 18 -3.67 13.51 -12.64
C PRO A 18 -4.54 14.43 -13.51
N VAL A 19 -4.22 15.73 -13.60
CA VAL A 19 -4.95 16.69 -14.45
C VAL A 19 -4.57 16.51 -15.91
N LYS A 20 -3.28 16.42 -16.20
CA LYS A 20 -2.76 16.22 -17.56
C LYS A 20 -2.77 14.76 -18.02
N LYS A 21 -3.05 13.83 -17.10
CA LYS A 21 -3.02 12.37 -17.29
C LYS A 21 -1.72 11.86 -17.92
N GLN A 22 -0.59 12.42 -17.50
CA GLN A 22 0.72 12.08 -18.05
C GLN A 22 1.79 12.05 -16.97
N PHE A 23 2.79 11.20 -17.17
CA PHE A 23 3.98 11.20 -16.34
C PHE A 23 4.93 12.33 -16.74
N TYR A 24 5.67 12.84 -15.75
CA TYR A 24 6.71 13.84 -15.92
C TYR A 24 7.90 13.51 -15.02
N ASN A 25 9.08 13.98 -15.42
CA ASN A 25 10.33 13.68 -14.74
C ASN A 25 10.73 14.84 -13.82
N VAL A 26 11.11 14.51 -12.59
CA VAL A 26 11.66 15.44 -11.60
C VAL A 26 13.10 15.03 -11.33
N THR A 27 14.04 15.91 -11.65
CA THR A 27 15.47 15.68 -11.40
C THR A 27 15.87 16.33 -10.08
N ILE A 28 16.58 15.58 -9.25
CA ILE A 28 17.06 15.97 -7.92
C ILE A 28 18.52 15.55 -7.74
N ASP A 29 19.22 16.26 -6.87
CA ASP A 29 20.48 15.81 -6.27
C ASP A 29 20.22 14.92 -5.03
N ASP A 30 21.26 14.41 -4.39
CA ASP A 30 21.21 13.54 -3.20
C ASP A 30 21.35 14.26 -1.86
N TYR A 31 21.43 15.59 -1.83
CA TYR A 31 21.42 16.33 -0.56
C TYR A 31 20.03 16.31 0.08
N VAL A 32 19.93 15.80 1.31
CA VAL A 32 18.68 15.74 2.07
C VAL A 32 18.77 16.60 3.33
N PRO A 33 17.67 17.24 3.78
CA PRO A 33 17.67 17.97 5.03
C PRO A 33 17.96 17.05 6.22
N CYS A 34 18.99 17.39 6.99
CA CYS A 34 19.41 16.66 8.18
C CYS A 34 19.42 17.55 9.43
N ASP A 35 19.30 16.91 10.60
CA ASP A 35 19.48 17.57 11.89
C ASP A 35 20.97 17.89 12.15
N SER A 36 21.25 18.52 13.30
CA SER A 36 22.62 18.85 13.74
C SER A 36 23.53 17.63 13.91
N HIS A 37 22.98 16.42 13.94
CA HIS A 37 23.70 15.16 14.06
C HIS A 37 23.81 14.41 12.72
N GLY A 38 23.41 15.04 11.60
CA GLY A 38 23.46 14.44 10.27
C GLY A 38 22.36 13.41 10.00
N ARG A 39 21.32 13.33 10.85
CA ARG A 39 20.20 12.40 10.65
C ARG A 39 19.11 13.06 9.79
N PRO A 40 18.53 12.35 8.81
CA PRO A 40 17.44 12.90 8.00
C PRO A 40 16.28 13.41 8.85
N LEU A 41 15.78 14.61 8.52
CA LEU A 41 14.68 15.26 9.26
C LEU A 41 13.30 14.63 8.96
N PHE A 42 13.12 14.14 7.74
CA PHE A 42 11.83 13.63 7.24
C PHE A 42 11.84 12.10 7.12
N CYS A 43 11.76 11.55 5.90
CA CYS A 43 11.87 10.11 5.68
C CYS A 43 13.22 9.57 6.17
N LYS A 44 13.20 8.37 6.78
CA LYS A 44 14.38 7.71 7.34
C LYS A 44 14.85 6.58 6.44
N PHE A 45 16.14 6.26 6.54
CA PHE A 45 16.70 5.08 5.91
C PHE A 45 16.04 3.80 6.44
N ASN A 46 15.87 2.82 5.56
CA ASN A 46 15.57 1.44 5.93
C ASN A 46 16.77 0.57 5.53
N GLY A 47 17.69 0.35 6.46
CA GLY A 47 18.97 -0.29 6.16
C GLY A 47 19.80 0.55 5.17
N HIS A 48 20.18 -0.04 4.04
CA HIS A 48 21.00 0.61 3.00
C HIS A 48 20.17 1.21 1.85
N GLU A 49 18.87 1.43 2.07
CA GLU A 49 17.96 1.98 1.06
C GLU A 49 17.83 3.51 1.17
N MET A 50 18.34 4.23 0.17
CA MET A 50 18.21 5.69 0.05
C MET A 50 16.99 6.14 -0.77
N TRP A 51 16.39 5.22 -1.54
CA TRP A 51 15.30 5.55 -2.47
C TRP A 51 14.09 6.22 -1.82
N PRO A 52 13.69 5.93 -0.55
CA PRO A 52 12.54 6.60 0.04
C PRO A 52 12.78 8.10 0.24
N LEU A 53 14.00 8.48 0.65
CA LEU A 53 14.39 9.87 0.86
C LEU A 53 14.42 10.63 -0.47
N LEU A 54 14.98 10.01 -1.51
CA LEU A 54 15.01 10.60 -2.84
C LEU A 54 13.59 10.77 -3.42
N LEU A 55 12.72 9.79 -3.20
CA LEU A 55 11.33 9.85 -3.65
C LEU A 55 10.58 10.99 -2.94
N GLU A 56 10.70 11.09 -1.61
CA GLU A 56 10.10 12.17 -0.84
C GLU A 56 10.63 13.54 -1.29
N LYS A 57 11.94 13.67 -1.50
CA LYS A 57 12.56 14.90 -2.01
C LYS A 57 12.02 15.30 -3.38
N ALA A 58 11.93 14.36 -4.32
CA ALA A 58 11.40 14.63 -5.65
C ALA A 58 9.92 15.06 -5.58
N TYR A 59 9.14 14.40 -4.73
CA TYR A 59 7.75 14.75 -4.50
C TYR A 59 7.62 16.16 -3.87
N ALA A 60 8.38 16.46 -2.82
CA ALA A 60 8.45 17.80 -2.22
C ALA A 60 8.84 18.88 -3.23
N LYS A 61 9.86 18.62 -4.06
CA LYS A 61 10.28 19.54 -5.14
C LYS A 61 9.14 19.77 -6.15
N SER A 62 8.40 18.74 -6.52
CA SER A 62 7.25 18.86 -7.43
C SER A 62 6.10 19.69 -6.87
N LYS A 63 5.97 19.72 -5.52
CA LYS A 63 4.96 20.50 -4.79
C LYS A 63 5.43 21.87 -4.33
N GLY A 64 6.74 22.14 -4.44
CA GLY A 64 7.39 23.41 -4.15
C GLY A 64 8.27 23.39 -2.89
N SER A 65 7.94 22.61 -1.87
CA SER A 65 8.75 22.47 -0.66
C SER A 65 8.35 21.24 0.17
N TYR A 66 9.15 20.88 1.18
CA TYR A 66 8.76 19.87 2.17
C TYR A 66 7.54 20.29 3.00
N ALA A 67 7.37 21.59 3.28
CA ALA A 67 6.19 22.11 3.97
C ALA A 67 4.91 21.95 3.12
N ALA A 68 5.02 21.98 1.79
CA ALA A 68 3.88 21.79 0.89
C ALA A 68 3.35 20.35 0.85
N ILE A 69 4.11 19.39 1.38
CA ILE A 69 3.70 17.98 1.50
C ILE A 69 3.40 17.60 2.96
N GLU A 70 3.35 18.59 3.85
CA GLU A 70 2.93 18.39 5.23
C GLU A 70 1.41 18.16 5.27
N GLY A 71 1.03 16.94 5.65
CA GLY A 71 -0.37 16.53 5.66
C GLY A 71 -0.95 16.28 4.27
N GLY A 72 -2.23 15.88 4.25
CA GLY A 72 -2.95 15.52 3.04
C GLY A 72 -3.47 14.09 3.04
N ARG A 73 -4.20 13.73 1.99
CA ARG A 73 -4.80 12.39 1.84
C ARG A 73 -3.82 11.44 1.17
N PRO A 74 -3.57 10.24 1.74
CA PRO A 74 -2.74 9.21 1.12
C PRO A 74 -3.15 8.89 -0.32
N LEU A 75 -4.46 8.88 -0.62
CA LEU A 75 -4.97 8.65 -1.97
C LEU A 75 -4.34 9.56 -3.03
N ASN A 76 -4.20 10.85 -2.74
CA ASN A 76 -3.68 11.81 -3.71
C ASN A 76 -2.21 11.49 -4.05
N ALA A 77 -1.40 11.24 -3.02
CA ALA A 77 -0.02 10.84 -3.21
C ALA A 77 0.08 9.50 -3.96
N MET A 78 -0.75 8.52 -3.62
CA MET A 78 -0.77 7.23 -4.30
C MET A 78 -1.08 7.36 -5.80
N ILE A 79 -2.08 8.17 -6.16
CA ILE A 79 -2.44 8.45 -7.57
C ILE A 79 -1.28 9.15 -8.29
N GLU A 80 -0.65 10.14 -7.67
CA GLU A 80 0.45 10.88 -8.28
C GLU A 80 1.76 10.08 -8.37
N LEU A 81 1.94 9.07 -7.52
CA LEU A 81 3.11 8.19 -7.59
C LEU A 81 2.93 7.07 -8.61
N THR A 82 1.69 6.60 -8.84
CA THR A 82 1.42 5.39 -9.64
C THR A 82 0.70 5.64 -10.97
N GLY A 83 -0.01 6.76 -11.09
CA GLY A 83 -0.95 7.00 -12.18
C GLY A 83 -2.22 6.16 -12.14
N TYR A 84 -2.42 5.39 -11.07
CA TYR A 84 -3.60 4.55 -10.90
C TYR A 84 -4.82 5.35 -10.47
N GLN A 85 -5.99 4.75 -10.67
CA GLN A 85 -7.24 5.32 -10.19
C GLN A 85 -7.50 4.83 -8.76
N GLY A 86 -8.22 5.65 -8.00
CA GLY A 86 -8.63 5.25 -6.67
C GLY A 86 -9.84 6.02 -6.19
N GLU A 87 -10.38 5.56 -5.07
CA GLU A 87 -11.56 6.11 -4.44
C GLU A 87 -11.34 6.20 -2.93
N ALA A 88 -12.08 7.09 -2.28
CA ALA A 88 -12.12 7.16 -0.82
C ALA A 88 -13.49 6.64 -0.34
N MET A 89 -13.46 5.59 0.48
CA MET A 89 -14.62 5.12 1.23
C MET A 89 -14.66 5.85 2.56
N VAL A 90 -15.71 6.64 2.79
CA VAL A 90 -15.93 7.34 4.05
C VAL A 90 -16.94 6.58 4.89
N GLY A 91 -16.71 6.56 6.20
CA GLY A 91 -17.61 5.94 7.17
C GLY A 91 -18.96 6.67 7.30
N PRO A 92 -19.95 6.07 8.00
CA PRO A 92 -19.84 4.81 8.76
C PRO A 92 -19.66 3.59 7.87
N PHE A 93 -18.83 2.64 8.31
CA PHE A 93 -18.51 1.45 7.50
C PHE A 93 -19.55 0.33 7.68
N SER A 94 -19.96 -0.24 6.55
CA SER A 94 -20.93 -1.34 6.45
C SER A 94 -20.27 -2.67 6.07
N ASP A 95 -21.02 -3.76 6.19
CA ASP A 95 -20.58 -5.10 5.74
C ASP A 95 -20.28 -5.15 4.23
N ALA A 96 -20.94 -4.30 3.44
CA ALA A 96 -20.65 -4.15 2.01
C ALA A 96 -19.25 -3.56 1.79
N GLN A 97 -18.87 -2.54 2.56
CA GLN A 97 -17.52 -1.96 2.50
C GLN A 97 -16.45 -2.95 2.98
N PHE A 98 -16.73 -3.74 4.02
CA PHE A 98 -15.83 -4.82 4.42
C PHE A 98 -15.58 -5.82 3.28
N THR A 99 -16.67 -6.26 2.63
CA THR A 99 -16.59 -7.21 1.51
C THR A 99 -15.83 -6.62 0.33
N LYS A 100 -16.06 -5.33 0.02
CA LYS A 100 -15.33 -4.59 -1.01
C LYS A 100 -13.85 -4.51 -0.69
N MET A 101 -13.47 -4.09 0.52
CA MET A 101 -12.08 -3.99 0.96
C MET A 101 -11.37 -5.34 0.86
N LYS A 102 -12.01 -6.42 1.34
CA LYS A 102 -11.47 -7.78 1.25
C LYS A 102 -11.24 -8.17 -0.22
N HIS A 103 -12.24 -7.95 -1.08
CA HIS A 103 -12.13 -8.24 -2.50
C HIS A 103 -11.00 -7.45 -3.16
N CYS A 104 -10.88 -6.15 -2.83
CA CYS A 104 -9.86 -5.26 -3.39
C CYS A 104 -8.44 -5.72 -2.99
N ILE A 105 -8.20 -6.02 -1.71
CA ILE A 105 -6.90 -6.54 -1.26
C ILE A 105 -6.57 -7.88 -1.91
N ASP A 106 -7.54 -8.81 -2.01
CA ASP A 106 -7.34 -10.11 -2.65
C ASP A 106 -7.00 -9.96 -4.16
N LYS A 107 -7.47 -8.87 -4.78
CA LYS A 107 -7.18 -8.46 -6.16
C LYS A 107 -5.95 -7.53 -6.26
N GLY A 108 -5.17 -7.34 -5.20
CA GLY A 108 -3.92 -6.57 -5.24
C GLY A 108 -4.07 -5.05 -5.14
N CYS A 109 -5.22 -4.54 -4.72
CA CYS A 109 -5.41 -3.11 -4.46
C CYS A 109 -4.61 -2.66 -3.24
N LEU A 110 -4.14 -1.41 -3.26
CA LEU A 110 -3.52 -0.79 -2.09
C LEU A 110 -4.59 -0.09 -1.27
N LEU A 111 -4.61 -0.35 0.04
CA LEU A 111 -5.53 0.26 0.98
C LEU A 111 -4.78 1.08 2.02
N ALA A 112 -5.17 2.34 2.17
CA ALA A 112 -4.74 3.19 3.27
C ALA A 112 -5.97 3.57 4.12
N ALA A 113 -5.83 3.57 5.44
CA ALA A 113 -6.90 3.92 6.37
C ALA A 113 -6.49 5.17 7.17
N GLY A 114 -7.39 6.14 7.28
CA GLY A 114 -7.24 7.32 8.12
C GLY A 114 -7.95 7.14 9.45
N SER A 115 -7.24 7.39 10.55
CA SER A 115 -7.83 7.38 11.89
C SER A 115 -8.61 8.67 12.18
N HIS A 116 -9.57 8.60 13.10
CA HIS A 116 -10.30 9.77 13.59
C HIS A 116 -9.38 10.80 14.24
N GLY A 117 -9.85 12.05 14.25
CA GLY A 117 -9.27 13.15 15.02
C GLY A 117 -8.33 14.05 14.23
N VAL A 118 -7.69 14.96 14.96
CA VAL A 118 -6.69 15.89 14.44
C VAL A 118 -5.33 15.39 14.92
N ASP A 119 -4.35 15.35 14.01
CA ASP A 119 -2.98 15.01 14.37
C ASP A 119 -2.42 16.08 15.31
N ASN A 120 -2.34 15.74 16.59
CA ASN A 120 -1.76 16.56 17.65
C ASN A 120 -0.38 16.06 18.07
N THR A 121 0.21 15.09 17.35
CA THR A 121 1.46 14.45 17.76
C THR A 121 2.65 15.41 17.80
N LEU A 122 2.63 16.47 16.99
CA LEU A 122 3.62 17.55 17.02
C LEU A 122 3.57 18.37 18.33
N ARG A 123 2.40 18.48 18.98
CA ARG A 123 2.22 19.28 20.21
C ARG A 123 2.32 18.45 21.49
N ALA A 124 1.79 17.23 21.47
CA ALA A 124 1.72 16.37 22.66
C ALA A 124 2.87 15.34 22.74
N GLY A 125 3.61 15.15 21.65
CA GLY A 125 4.52 14.01 21.49
C GLY A 125 3.78 12.67 21.45
N ARG A 126 4.47 11.62 21.02
CA ARG A 126 3.90 10.26 20.92
C ARG A 126 3.49 9.69 22.29
N ALA A 127 4.18 10.09 23.37
CA ALA A 127 3.92 9.65 24.74
C ALA A 127 2.65 10.25 25.37
N GLY A 128 2.06 11.29 24.76
CA GLY A 128 0.81 11.92 25.24
C GLY A 128 -0.47 11.31 24.65
N LEU A 129 -0.35 10.31 23.77
CA LEU A 129 -1.50 9.67 23.13
C LEU A 129 -2.21 8.74 24.11
N LYS A 130 -3.50 9.01 24.37
CA LYS A 130 -4.35 8.20 25.27
C LYS A 130 -4.89 6.91 24.64
N SER A 131 -4.75 6.77 23.32
CA SER A 131 -5.27 5.66 22.51
C SER A 131 -4.10 5.04 21.77
N SER A 132 -4.04 3.71 21.68
CA SER A 132 -3.02 2.95 20.93
C SER A 132 -3.08 3.16 19.41
N ILE A 133 -4.13 3.82 18.92
CA ILE A 133 -4.21 4.36 17.56
C ILE A 133 -3.96 5.87 17.60
N ALA A 134 -2.90 6.32 16.92
CA ALA A 134 -2.60 7.73 16.71
C ALA A 134 -3.72 8.41 15.90
N ALA A 135 -4.20 9.56 16.38
CA ALA A 135 -5.29 10.32 15.79
C ALA A 135 -4.85 11.12 14.56
N GLY A 136 -5.74 11.26 13.57
CA GLY A 136 -5.47 12.02 12.34
C GLY A 136 -4.31 11.47 11.51
N HIS A 137 -4.03 10.17 11.61
CA HIS A 137 -2.85 9.53 11.02
C HIS A 137 -3.23 8.48 9.98
N ALA A 138 -2.35 8.26 9.01
CA ALA A 138 -2.52 7.30 7.94
C ALA A 138 -1.86 5.95 8.28
N TYR A 139 -2.63 4.89 8.10
CA TYR A 139 -2.20 3.50 8.28
C TYR A 139 -2.36 2.74 6.97
N SER A 140 -1.60 1.67 6.77
CA SER A 140 -1.77 0.77 5.62
C SER A 140 -2.55 -0.47 6.03
N VAL A 141 -3.59 -0.84 5.27
CA VAL A 141 -4.29 -2.12 5.47
C VAL A 141 -3.61 -3.16 4.58
N LEU A 142 -2.88 -4.08 5.21
CA LEU A 142 -2.04 -5.05 4.51
C LEU A 142 -2.81 -6.30 4.08
N LYS A 143 -3.67 -6.83 4.94
CA LYS A 143 -4.45 -8.05 4.70
C LYS A 143 -5.78 -8.01 5.42
N ILE A 144 -6.78 -8.68 4.86
CA ILE A 144 -8.08 -8.89 5.51
C ILE A 144 -8.37 -10.39 5.52
N LYS A 145 -8.71 -10.93 6.68
CA LYS A 145 -8.91 -12.35 6.92
C LYS A 145 -10.23 -12.61 7.63
N THR A 146 -10.88 -13.69 7.23
CA THR A 146 -12.15 -14.16 7.80
C THR A 146 -11.98 -15.64 8.13
N PRO A 147 -11.37 -15.97 9.28
CA PRO A 147 -11.07 -17.36 9.62
C PRO A 147 -12.34 -18.18 9.74
N HIS A 148 -12.29 -19.43 9.29
CA HIS A 148 -13.45 -20.31 9.19
C HIS A 148 -13.76 -21.05 10.50
N LEU A 149 -12.76 -21.18 11.37
CA LEU A 149 -12.79 -22.03 12.56
C LEU A 149 -13.53 -21.44 13.77
N THR A 150 -14.11 -20.25 13.65
CA THR A 150 -14.82 -19.59 14.75
C THR A 150 -16.33 -19.74 14.62
N THR A 151 -17.01 -20.06 15.73
CA THR A 151 -18.49 -20.13 15.81
C THR A 151 -19.17 -18.81 15.47
N LYS A 152 -18.47 -17.69 15.68
CA LYS A 152 -18.86 -16.33 15.27
C LYS A 152 -18.06 -15.93 14.03
N LYS A 153 -18.68 -15.18 13.11
CA LYS A 153 -18.02 -14.65 11.90
C LYS A 153 -16.96 -13.61 12.29
N LEU A 154 -15.76 -14.07 12.60
CA LEU A 154 -14.64 -13.22 12.98
C LEU A 154 -14.06 -12.55 11.72
N ARG A 155 -13.75 -11.26 11.83
CA ARG A 155 -13.19 -10.44 10.75
C ARG A 155 -11.95 -9.72 11.28
N LEU A 156 -10.80 -10.07 10.74
CA LEU A 156 -9.51 -9.54 11.18
C LEU A 156 -8.84 -8.74 10.06
N LEU A 157 -8.27 -7.60 10.43
CA LEU A 157 -7.52 -6.73 9.55
C LEU A 157 -6.08 -6.68 10.06
N LYS A 158 -5.13 -6.95 9.16
CA LYS A 158 -3.70 -6.72 9.40
C LYS A 158 -3.38 -5.30 8.95
N ILE A 159 -2.98 -4.45 9.89
CA ILE A 159 -2.75 -3.02 9.68
C ILE A 159 -1.31 -2.69 10.02
N ARG A 160 -0.75 -1.68 9.36
CA ARG A 160 0.59 -1.17 9.63
C ARG A 160 0.57 0.32 9.92
N ASN A 161 1.18 0.71 11.03
CA ASN A 161 1.60 2.07 11.31
C ASN A 161 2.93 2.37 10.59
N PRO A 162 2.99 3.37 9.68
CA PRO A 162 4.23 3.75 9.01
C PRO A 162 5.37 4.18 9.94
N TRP A 163 5.09 4.56 11.19
CA TRP A 163 6.13 4.93 12.16
C TRP A 163 6.97 3.75 12.65
N GLY A 164 6.57 2.51 12.36
CA GLY A 164 7.29 1.31 12.76
C GLY A 164 7.15 0.96 14.24
N GLY A 165 6.17 1.54 14.93
CA GLY A 165 5.82 1.24 16.30
C GLY A 165 4.53 1.97 16.69
N PHE A 166 4.20 2.01 17.98
CA PHE A 166 2.91 2.49 18.48
C PHE A 166 1.77 1.65 17.90
N GLU A 167 1.70 0.43 18.41
CA GLU A 167 0.81 -0.62 17.94
C GLU A 167 -0.46 -0.72 18.78
N TRP A 168 -1.47 -1.36 18.18
CA TRP A 168 -2.72 -1.71 18.85
C TRP A 168 -2.47 -2.63 20.05
N ASP A 169 -3.07 -2.30 21.19
CA ASP A 169 -2.95 -3.03 22.45
C ASP A 169 -4.22 -3.80 22.84
N GLY A 170 -5.30 -3.69 22.06
CA GLY A 170 -6.58 -4.35 22.32
C GLY A 170 -6.66 -5.79 21.79
N ASP A 171 -7.88 -6.22 21.46
CA ASP A 171 -8.15 -7.57 20.98
C ASP A 171 -7.39 -7.88 19.68
N TRP A 172 -6.77 -9.07 19.63
CA TRP A 172 -5.93 -9.54 18.54
C TRP A 172 -4.64 -8.74 18.28
N SER A 173 -4.25 -7.83 19.18
CA SER A 173 -2.89 -7.31 19.25
C SER A 173 -1.85 -8.43 19.37
N ASP A 174 -0.58 -8.11 19.13
CA ASP A 174 0.52 -9.07 19.14
C ASP A 174 0.71 -9.77 20.49
N ASN A 175 0.34 -9.09 21.57
CA ASN A 175 0.37 -9.60 22.94
C ASN A 175 -0.97 -10.15 23.42
N SER A 176 -2.02 -10.14 22.58
CA SER A 176 -3.36 -10.55 22.98
C SER A 176 -3.40 -12.04 23.39
N PRO A 177 -4.01 -12.38 24.54
CA PRO A 177 -4.18 -13.78 24.95
C PRO A 177 -5.13 -14.56 24.01
N LEU A 178 -5.92 -13.85 23.19
CA LEU A 178 -6.86 -14.44 22.24
C LEU A 178 -6.18 -15.36 21.22
N TRP A 179 -4.93 -15.08 20.86
CA TRP A 179 -4.13 -15.94 19.99
C TRP A 179 -3.88 -17.33 20.58
N ASN A 180 -3.81 -17.43 21.92
CA ASN A 180 -3.58 -18.69 22.62
C ASN A 180 -4.89 -19.43 22.89
N THR A 181 -6.00 -18.72 23.09
CA THR A 181 -7.32 -19.35 23.31
C THR A 181 -7.96 -19.84 22.01
N HIS A 182 -7.71 -19.16 20.88
CA HIS A 182 -8.23 -19.50 19.56
C HIS A 182 -7.11 -20.02 18.64
N THR A 183 -6.48 -21.13 19.03
CA THR A 183 -5.34 -21.71 18.31
C THR A 183 -5.65 -22.03 16.85
N GLY A 184 -6.89 -22.43 16.52
CA GLY A 184 -7.33 -22.64 15.15
C GLY A 184 -7.23 -21.40 14.25
N VAL A 185 -7.52 -20.21 14.80
CA VAL A 185 -7.39 -18.94 14.08
C VAL A 185 -5.91 -18.59 13.86
N ALA A 186 -5.07 -18.81 14.88
CA ALA A 186 -3.64 -18.58 14.78
C ALA A 186 -2.96 -19.50 13.74
N LEU A 187 -3.43 -20.76 13.63
CA LEU A 187 -2.97 -21.70 12.62
C LEU A 187 -3.39 -21.28 11.19
N GLU A 188 -4.61 -20.78 11.01
CA GLU A 188 -5.12 -20.38 9.69
C GLU A 188 -4.50 -19.06 9.19
N ILE A 189 -4.34 -18.08 10.08
CA ILE A 189 -3.90 -16.73 9.72
C ILE A 189 -2.38 -16.56 9.84
N GLY A 190 -1.74 -17.39 10.66
CA GLY A 190 -0.37 -17.21 11.13
C GLY A 190 -0.35 -16.31 12.37
N LYS A 191 0.23 -16.83 13.45
CA LYS A 191 0.45 -16.08 14.69
C LYS A 191 1.28 -14.82 14.39
N PRO A 192 0.92 -13.65 14.95
CA PRO A 192 1.75 -12.46 14.79
C PRO A 192 3.14 -12.67 15.40
N GLU A 193 4.14 -12.04 14.78
CA GLU A 193 5.48 -11.97 15.36
C GLU A 193 5.44 -10.93 16.46
N LYS A 194 5.91 -11.26 17.67
CA LYS A 194 5.94 -10.29 18.77
C LYS A 194 7.10 -9.32 18.58
N LYS A 195 6.90 -8.32 17.72
CA LYS A 195 7.93 -7.37 17.34
C LYS A 195 7.31 -5.98 17.18
N GLU A 196 8.00 -4.97 17.71
CA GLU A 196 7.62 -3.57 17.47
C GLU A 196 8.05 -3.19 16.03
N ASP A 197 7.17 -3.42 15.06
CA ASP A 197 7.35 -3.07 13.65
C ASP A 197 6.19 -2.23 13.08
N GLY A 198 5.24 -1.87 13.95
CA GLY A 198 4.03 -1.13 13.65
C GLY A 198 2.93 -1.99 13.05
N ILE A 199 3.12 -3.31 12.91
CA ILE A 199 2.17 -4.21 12.25
C ILE A 199 1.39 -5.00 13.29
N PHE A 200 0.07 -4.83 13.29
CA PHE A 200 -0.81 -5.52 14.23
C PHE A 200 -2.06 -6.04 13.54
N TYR A 201 -2.75 -6.97 14.19
CA TYR A 201 -4.12 -7.33 13.82
C TYR A 201 -5.13 -6.62 14.71
N MET A 202 -6.31 -6.34 14.15
CA MET A 202 -7.45 -5.87 14.90
C MET A 202 -8.77 -6.43 14.34
N CYS A 203 -9.80 -6.47 15.18
CA CYS A 203 -11.15 -6.80 14.76
C CYS A 203 -11.74 -5.69 13.88
N TRP A 204 -12.60 -6.08 12.94
CA TRP A 204 -13.38 -5.13 12.14
C TRP A 204 -14.23 -4.20 13.02
N GLU A 205 -14.81 -4.73 14.09
CA GLU A 205 -15.64 -3.99 15.03
C GLU A 205 -14.87 -2.89 15.76
N ASP A 206 -13.56 -3.04 15.95
CA ASP A 206 -12.71 -1.98 16.48
C ASP A 206 -12.24 -1.04 15.37
N PHE A 207 -11.91 -1.59 14.19
CA PHE A 207 -11.53 -0.77 13.04
C PHE A 207 -12.57 0.33 12.74
N ILE A 208 -13.86 0.00 12.74
CA ILE A 208 -14.93 0.98 12.48
C ILE A 208 -15.07 2.06 13.56
N LYS A 209 -14.52 1.86 14.77
CA LYS A 209 -14.55 2.86 15.85
C LYS A 209 -13.40 3.86 15.74
N TYR A 210 -12.23 3.39 15.26
CA TYR A 210 -11.01 4.20 15.22
C TYR A 210 -10.72 4.82 13.86
N PHE A 211 -11.24 4.25 12.77
CA PHE A 211 -11.00 4.70 11.41
C PHE A 211 -12.27 5.24 10.76
N ASN A 212 -12.14 6.30 9.96
CA ASN A 212 -13.27 6.97 9.31
C ASN A 212 -13.16 7.06 7.79
N VAL A 213 -11.98 6.82 7.24
CA VAL A 213 -11.72 6.87 5.81
C VAL A 213 -10.84 5.70 5.42
N VAL A 214 -11.18 5.04 4.31
CA VAL A 214 -10.34 4.06 3.63
C VAL A 214 -10.15 4.50 2.19
N ASP A 215 -8.92 4.85 1.85
CA ASP A 215 -8.49 5.14 0.50
C ASP A 215 -8.11 3.84 -0.21
N VAL A 216 -8.76 3.58 -1.34
CA VAL A 216 -8.54 2.40 -2.20
C VAL A 216 -7.84 2.86 -3.46
N LEU A 217 -6.68 2.30 -3.76
CA LEU A 217 -6.02 2.46 -5.06
C LEU A 217 -6.15 1.16 -5.86
N TYR A 218 -6.76 1.27 -7.05
CA TYR A 218 -6.97 0.16 -7.95
C TYR A 218 -5.79 0.02 -8.91
N PRO A 219 -5.04 -1.10 -8.88
CA PRO A 219 -3.95 -1.32 -9.82
C PRO A 219 -4.51 -1.37 -11.25
N ASN A 220 -3.85 -0.65 -12.15
CA ASN A 220 -4.20 -0.70 -13.56
C ASN A 220 -3.55 -1.93 -14.21
N TYR A 221 -4.37 -2.90 -14.59
CA TYR A 221 -3.95 -4.11 -15.29
C TYR A 221 -3.92 -3.87 -16.80
N GLY A 222 -2.90 -3.15 -17.27
CA GLY A 222 -2.55 -3.08 -18.70
C GLY A 222 -1.66 -4.25 -19.13
N MET A 223 -1.54 -4.52 -20.43
CA MET A 223 -0.62 -5.55 -20.97
C MET A 223 0.80 -5.40 -20.43
N ASP A 224 1.24 -4.16 -20.18
CA ASP A 224 2.58 -3.84 -19.67
C ASP A 224 2.77 -4.15 -18.16
N ASN A 225 1.67 -4.30 -17.41
CA ASN A 225 1.67 -4.58 -15.96
C ASN A 225 1.17 -6.01 -15.63
N ILE A 226 0.84 -6.83 -16.63
CA ILE A 226 0.56 -8.26 -16.43
C ILE A 226 1.91 -8.96 -16.31
N HIS A 227 2.48 -8.93 -15.11
CA HIS A 227 3.61 -9.79 -14.79
C HIS A 227 3.08 -11.14 -14.32
N PHE A 228 3.58 -12.23 -14.89
CA PHE A 228 3.40 -13.53 -14.28
C PHE A 228 3.95 -13.46 -12.86
N ARG A 229 3.25 -14.08 -11.90
CA ARG A 229 3.76 -14.23 -10.54
C ARG A 229 4.94 -15.21 -10.60
N VAL A 230 6.11 -14.68 -10.94
CA VAL A 230 7.36 -15.42 -10.96
C VAL A 230 7.74 -15.66 -9.51
N VAL A 231 7.90 -16.93 -9.15
CA VAL A 231 8.47 -17.29 -7.84
C VAL A 231 9.98 -17.17 -8.02
N GLU A 232 10.50 -15.94 -7.91
CA GLU A 232 11.94 -15.64 -8.08
C GLU A 232 12.81 -16.34 -7.02
N GLN A 233 12.21 -16.84 -5.94
CA GLN A 233 12.88 -17.60 -4.89
C GLN A 233 13.11 -19.08 -5.24
N ASP A 234 12.68 -19.57 -6.41
CA ASP A 234 12.93 -20.94 -6.86
C ASP A 234 14.17 -21.00 -7.78
N PRO A 235 15.32 -21.51 -7.28
CA PRO A 235 16.61 -21.39 -7.95
C PRO A 235 16.77 -22.23 -9.22
N TYR A 236 15.87 -23.15 -9.53
CA TYR A 236 16.05 -24.07 -10.66
C TYR A 236 15.16 -23.78 -11.86
N CYS A 237 13.92 -23.30 -11.65
CA CYS A 237 12.93 -23.18 -12.75
C CYS A 237 11.75 -22.23 -12.42
N GLY A 238 11.93 -21.17 -11.63
CA GLY A 238 10.85 -20.25 -11.24
C GLY A 238 10.05 -19.67 -12.42
N ASN A 239 10.74 -19.32 -13.51
CA ASN A 239 10.12 -18.80 -14.75
C ASN A 239 9.27 -19.85 -15.48
N CYS A 240 9.77 -21.08 -15.60
CA CYS A 240 9.05 -22.18 -16.26
C CYS A 240 7.84 -22.63 -15.45
N ARG A 241 7.96 -22.69 -14.11
CA ARG A 241 6.83 -22.96 -13.21
C ARG A 241 5.78 -21.86 -13.28
N GLY A 242 6.19 -20.59 -13.28
CA GLY A 242 5.29 -19.45 -13.43
C GLY A 242 4.51 -19.48 -14.75
N CYS A 243 5.20 -19.78 -15.86
CA CYS A 243 4.59 -19.91 -17.19
C CYS A 243 3.63 -21.10 -17.26
N ALA A 244 4.06 -22.30 -16.85
CA ALA A 244 3.22 -23.50 -16.86
C ALA A 244 1.96 -23.32 -16.00
N TRP A 245 2.10 -22.69 -14.83
CA TRP A 245 0.97 -22.40 -13.94
C TRP A 245 0.04 -21.31 -14.50
N GLY A 246 0.60 -20.30 -15.17
CA GLY A 246 -0.14 -19.27 -15.88
C GLY A 246 -0.98 -19.85 -17.02
N CYS A 247 -0.36 -20.65 -17.90
CA CYS A 247 -1.03 -21.37 -18.98
C CYS A 247 -2.09 -22.34 -18.45
N PHE A 248 -1.79 -23.06 -17.37
CA PHE A 248 -2.75 -23.95 -16.72
C PHE A 248 -3.98 -23.17 -16.22
N LYS A 249 -3.79 -22.08 -15.49
CA LYS A 249 -4.90 -21.25 -15.01
C LYS A 249 -5.69 -20.60 -16.15
N TYR A 250 -5.00 -20.13 -17.19
CA TYR A 250 -5.61 -19.44 -18.30
C TYR A 250 -6.48 -20.39 -19.14
N TRP A 251 -5.90 -21.50 -19.60
CA TRP A 251 -6.53 -22.45 -20.51
C TRP A 251 -7.35 -23.52 -19.78
N PHE A 252 -6.77 -24.17 -18.77
CA PHE A 252 -7.39 -25.33 -18.11
C PHE A 252 -8.34 -24.96 -16.97
N CYS A 253 -8.10 -23.84 -16.28
CA CYS A 253 -9.06 -23.33 -15.28
C CYS A 253 -10.02 -22.27 -15.86
N CYS A 254 -10.00 -22.03 -17.18
CA CYS A 254 -10.80 -21.04 -17.90
C CYS A 254 -10.76 -19.61 -17.29
N LYS A 255 -9.72 -19.27 -16.52
CA LYS A 255 -9.63 -17.96 -15.86
C LYS A 255 -9.37 -16.85 -16.87
N GLY A 256 -8.61 -17.15 -17.92
CA GLY A 256 -8.36 -16.24 -19.03
C GLY A 256 -9.62 -15.90 -19.81
N LEU A 257 -10.33 -16.95 -20.26
CA LEU A 257 -11.61 -16.81 -20.97
C LEU A 257 -12.66 -16.10 -20.12
N ARG A 258 -12.73 -16.39 -18.81
CA ARG A 258 -13.66 -15.71 -17.90
C ARG A 258 -13.37 -14.21 -17.78
N THR A 259 -12.10 -13.84 -17.63
CA THR A 259 -11.67 -12.43 -17.54
C THR A 259 -11.87 -11.68 -18.87
N LEU A 260 -11.60 -12.33 -20.01
CA LEU A 260 -11.79 -11.71 -21.33
C LEU A 260 -13.26 -11.52 -21.70
N TRP A 261 -14.13 -12.49 -21.38
CA TRP A 261 -15.49 -12.53 -21.90
C TRP A 261 -16.58 -12.08 -20.90
N PHE A 262 -16.33 -12.15 -19.59
CA PHE A 262 -17.36 -11.90 -18.58
C PHE A 262 -17.11 -10.67 -17.68
N GLU A 263 -15.97 -9.97 -17.80
CA GLU A 263 -15.67 -8.78 -16.97
C GLU A 263 -15.89 -7.44 -17.69
N ARG A 264 -16.32 -7.44 -18.96
CA ARG A 264 -16.61 -6.17 -19.67
C ARG A 264 -18.08 -5.80 -19.55
N SER A 265 -18.39 -4.89 -18.63
CA SER A 265 -19.57 -4.03 -18.79
C SER A 265 -19.41 -3.27 -20.12
N SER A 266 -20.39 -3.42 -21.00
CA SER A 266 -20.45 -2.96 -22.39
C SER A 266 -20.28 -1.45 -22.60
N ALA A 267 -20.14 -0.66 -21.53
CA ALA A 267 -19.97 0.79 -21.57
C ALA A 267 -18.53 1.26 -21.86
N GLN A 268 -17.49 0.50 -21.52
CA GLN A 268 -16.09 0.97 -21.61
C GLN A 268 -15.42 0.69 -22.97
N LEU A 269 -15.86 -0.35 -23.67
CA LEU A 269 -15.32 -0.76 -24.98
C LEU A 269 -15.53 0.29 -26.09
N LYS A 270 -16.53 1.17 -25.93
CA LYS A 270 -16.85 2.21 -26.91
C LYS A 270 -15.97 3.47 -26.78
N ALA A 271 -15.25 3.62 -25.66
CA ALA A 271 -14.41 4.79 -25.40
C ALA A 271 -12.91 4.55 -25.69
N GLU A 272 -12.47 3.30 -25.76
CA GLU A 272 -11.06 2.93 -25.96
C GLU A 272 -10.66 2.72 -27.43
N LEU A 273 -11.61 2.68 -28.37
CA LEU A 273 -11.31 2.60 -29.80
C LEU A 273 -10.92 3.95 -30.42
N ASP A 274 -11.05 5.07 -29.68
CA ASP A 274 -10.91 6.41 -30.24
C ASP A 274 -9.61 7.16 -29.90
N HIS A 275 -8.71 6.66 -29.04
CA HIS A 275 -7.45 7.39 -28.78
C HIS A 275 -6.21 6.51 -28.61
N GLU A 276 -5.17 6.93 -29.35
CA GLU A 276 -3.89 6.28 -29.63
C GLU A 276 -2.97 6.09 -28.41
N LYS A 277 -2.06 5.12 -28.58
CA LYS A 277 -0.99 4.67 -27.67
C LYS A 277 -0.03 5.78 -27.22
N PRO A 278 0.56 5.63 -26.03
CA PRO A 278 1.97 5.96 -25.86
C PRO A 278 2.78 4.86 -25.14
N GLU A 279 4.09 4.92 -25.34
CA GLU A 279 5.11 3.98 -24.87
C GLU A 279 5.37 4.12 -23.36
N HIS A 280 5.47 2.98 -22.66
CA HIS A 280 5.63 2.91 -21.21
C HIS A 280 6.81 2.00 -20.81
N MET A 281 7.79 2.54 -20.07
CA MET A 281 8.57 1.77 -19.09
C MET A 281 9.10 2.66 -17.97
N VAL A 282 8.96 2.18 -16.73
CA VAL A 282 9.50 2.78 -15.50
C VAL A 282 10.90 2.22 -15.27
N GLY A 283 11.87 3.12 -15.11
CA GLY A 283 13.21 2.79 -14.63
C GLY A 283 13.75 3.98 -13.86
N LEU A 284 14.36 3.74 -12.70
CA LEU A 284 15.34 4.67 -12.15
C LEU A 284 16.55 4.54 -13.08
N VAL A 285 16.69 5.50 -13.98
CA VAL A 285 17.82 5.56 -14.89
C VAL A 285 18.84 6.51 -14.27
N PRO A 286 20.02 6.02 -13.86
CA PRO A 286 21.13 6.91 -13.58
C PRO A 286 21.50 7.60 -14.91
N VAL A 287 21.50 8.93 -14.90
CA VAL A 287 22.06 9.72 -16.01
C VAL A 287 23.53 9.94 -15.74
#